data_AF-A0A2V8L8S4-F1
#
_entry.id   AF-A0A2V8L8S4-F1
#
_cell.length_a   1.000
_cell.length_b   1.000
_cell.length_c   1.000
_cell.angle_alpha   90.00
_cell.angle_beta   90.00
_cell.angle_gamma   90.00
#
_symmetry.space_group_name_H-M   'P 1'
#
loop_
_entity.id
_entity.type
_entity.pdbx_description
1 polymer ?
#
loop_
_entity_poly.entity_id
_entity_poly.type
_entity_poly.pdbx_seq_one_letter_code
_entity_poly.pdbx_strand_id
1 'polypeptide(L)'
;MRNHFLLILTAMAATVTLAPLPAAAQSIRRTPDGKPDFSGVWAGPAFSHKAGPGDTDSPSPTRFNPRNYADLFRPGGKELFYHQWTGDLRHDDPQAVCLPVGFPRIILSPYSQQWIQTPQNVVVLYEYMHFFRVIPTDGRPHDRDLELTWIGDSVGKWEGDTLVIDTIGLKEWPFAGDEPGREESGGVKTVPYHSDALHVIERLRYTDATTAAYQITIDDPKIFTKPWSQEFQMKLHPTWKIFEFVCEENNRCEAGKCRDADVQK
;
A
#
# COMPACT_ATOMS: atom_id res chain seq x y z
N MET A 1 -29.79 86.51 21.08
CA MET A 1 -28.92 85.32 21.27
C MET A 1 -29.55 84.17 20.50
N ARG A 2 -28.90 83.64 19.45
CA ARG A 2 -29.39 82.47 18.68
C ARG A 2 -28.53 81.27 19.05
N ASN A 3 -29.11 80.29 19.74
CA ASN A 3 -28.42 79.01 19.98
C ASN A 3 -28.54 78.13 18.74
N HIS A 4 -27.41 77.69 18.20
CA HIS A 4 -27.34 76.65 17.19
C HIS A 4 -27.18 75.29 17.89
N PHE A 5 -28.17 74.41 17.78
CA PHE A 5 -28.02 73.00 18.13
C PHE A 5 -27.45 72.23 16.94
N LEU A 6 -26.24 71.68 17.08
CA LEU A 6 -25.69 70.70 16.15
C LEU A 6 -26.29 69.32 16.46
N LEU A 7 -26.99 68.73 15.48
CA LEU A 7 -27.38 67.33 15.49
C LEU A 7 -26.27 66.50 14.84
N ILE A 8 -25.55 65.70 15.63
CA ILE A 8 -24.55 64.75 15.14
C ILE A 8 -25.26 63.45 14.80
N LEU A 9 -25.37 63.12 13.51
CA LEU A 9 -25.81 61.82 13.03
C LEU A 9 -24.63 60.83 13.03
N THR A 10 -24.62 59.90 13.98
CA THR A 10 -23.71 58.76 13.99
C THR A 10 -24.21 57.67 13.04
N ALA A 11 -23.58 57.56 11.87
CA ALA A 11 -23.82 56.45 10.97
C ALA A 11 -23.15 55.16 11.51
N MET A 12 -23.94 54.19 11.97
CA MET A 12 -23.44 52.85 12.26
C MET A 12 -23.18 52.09 10.95
N ALA A 13 -21.91 51.88 10.61
CA ALA A 13 -21.53 50.96 9.55
C ALA A 13 -21.63 49.51 10.08
N ALA A 14 -22.63 48.76 9.62
CA ALA A 14 -22.78 47.34 9.94
C ALA A 14 -21.76 46.51 9.14
N THR A 15 -20.69 46.07 9.79
CA THR A 15 -19.72 45.13 9.21
C THR A 15 -20.32 43.73 9.12
N VAL A 16 -20.75 43.35 7.91
CA VAL A 16 -21.16 41.97 7.62
C VAL A 16 -19.93 41.07 7.60
N THR A 17 -19.71 40.32 8.67
CA THR A 17 -18.70 39.26 8.73
C THR A 17 -19.19 38.03 7.96
N LEU A 18 -18.77 37.92 6.69
CA LEU A 18 -18.87 36.68 5.93
C LEU A 18 -18.03 35.60 6.61
N ALA A 19 -18.69 34.74 7.39
CA ALA A 19 -18.06 33.53 7.90
C ALA A 19 -17.66 32.63 6.71
N PRO A 20 -16.43 32.10 6.67
CA PRO A 20 -16.05 31.16 5.63
C PRO A 20 -16.94 29.92 5.72
N LEU A 21 -17.58 29.56 4.61
CA LEU A 21 -18.30 28.29 4.51
C LEU A 21 -17.30 27.15 4.79
N PRO A 22 -17.65 26.14 5.60
CA PRO A 22 -16.82 24.96 5.75
C PRO A 22 -16.64 24.34 4.36
N ALA A 23 -15.39 24.04 3.99
CA ALA A 23 -15.11 23.29 2.77
C ALA A 23 -15.92 21.98 2.83
N ALA A 24 -16.78 21.76 1.84
CA ALA A 24 -17.60 20.57 1.80
C ALA A 24 -16.68 19.34 1.81
N ALA A 25 -16.84 18.47 2.80
CA ALA A 25 -16.08 17.23 2.88
C ALA A 25 -16.32 16.45 1.58
N GLN A 26 -15.27 16.31 0.77
CA GLN A 26 -15.40 15.74 -0.56
C GLN A 26 -15.85 14.28 -0.43
N SER A 27 -16.92 13.90 -1.13
CA SER A 27 -17.49 12.57 -1.01
C SER A 27 -16.61 11.53 -1.70
N ILE A 28 -16.53 10.34 -1.09
CA ILE A 28 -15.90 9.16 -1.71
C ILE A 28 -16.55 8.92 -3.07
N ARG A 29 -15.74 8.82 -4.13
CA ARG A 29 -16.21 8.50 -5.49
C ARG A 29 -16.83 7.11 -5.52
N ARG A 30 -17.81 6.91 -6.40
CA ARG A 30 -18.60 5.68 -6.49
C ARG A 30 -18.67 5.20 -7.93
N THR A 31 -18.58 3.90 -8.14
CA THR A 31 -18.86 3.23 -9.42
C THR A 31 -20.38 3.24 -9.71
N PRO A 32 -20.82 2.93 -10.95
CA PRO A 32 -22.25 2.93 -11.30
C PRO A 32 -23.13 1.95 -10.50
N ASP A 33 -22.55 0.87 -9.96
CA ASP A 33 -23.20 -0.09 -9.06
C ASP A 33 -23.13 0.33 -7.58
N GLY A 34 -22.63 1.53 -7.28
CA GLY A 34 -22.63 2.14 -5.96
C GLY A 34 -21.50 1.70 -5.04
N LYS A 35 -20.51 0.95 -5.54
CA LYS A 35 -19.30 0.60 -4.77
C LYS A 35 -18.31 1.77 -4.73
N PRO A 36 -17.45 1.88 -3.71
CA PRO A 36 -16.39 2.89 -3.71
C PRO A 36 -15.43 2.73 -4.90
N ASP A 37 -15.12 3.84 -5.57
CA ASP A 37 -14.24 3.88 -6.75
C ASP A 37 -12.79 4.21 -6.38
N PHE A 38 -12.01 3.16 -6.17
CA PHE A 38 -10.57 3.16 -5.93
C PHE A 38 -9.72 3.46 -7.18
N SER A 39 -10.31 3.73 -8.35
CA SER A 39 -9.54 3.93 -9.59
C SER A 39 -8.65 5.18 -9.55
N GLY A 40 -7.34 5.01 -9.72
CA GLY A 40 -6.36 6.10 -9.71
C GLY A 40 -4.96 5.63 -9.34
N VAL A 41 -4.02 6.58 -9.27
CA VAL A 41 -2.64 6.33 -8.82
C VAL A 41 -2.56 6.59 -7.32
N TRP A 42 -2.00 5.63 -6.60
CA TRP A 42 -1.89 5.66 -5.14
C TRP A 42 -0.43 5.67 -4.70
N ALA A 43 -0.12 6.54 -3.74
CA ALA A 43 0.95 6.31 -2.79
C ALA A 43 0.53 5.11 -1.92
N GLY A 44 1.19 3.97 -2.13
CA GLY A 44 0.91 2.72 -1.44
C GLY A 44 1.38 2.71 0.02
N PRO A 45 1.29 1.55 0.69
CA PRO A 45 1.78 1.36 2.07
C PRO A 45 3.24 1.76 2.32
N ALA A 46 4.06 1.82 1.28
CA ALA A 46 5.49 2.15 1.32
C ALA A 46 5.79 3.65 1.08
N PHE A 47 4.91 4.52 1.58
CA PHE A 47 5.08 5.97 1.53
C PHE A 47 4.91 6.57 2.93
N SER A 48 5.74 7.57 3.26
CA SER A 48 5.59 8.36 4.47
C SER A 48 4.62 9.52 4.23
N HIS A 49 3.37 9.34 4.64
CA HIS A 49 2.32 10.36 4.53
C HIS A 49 2.49 11.45 5.63
N LYS A 50 3.23 12.53 5.34
CA LYS A 50 3.39 13.66 6.26
C LYS A 50 2.31 14.73 6.05
N ALA A 51 1.29 14.73 6.91
CA ALA A 51 0.23 15.75 6.86
C ALA A 51 0.76 17.16 7.16
N GLY A 52 0.54 18.11 6.24
CA GLY A 52 0.82 19.53 6.43
C GLY A 52 0.94 20.31 5.11
N PRO A 53 1.14 21.65 5.15
CA PRO A 53 1.47 22.43 3.97
C PRO A 53 2.86 22.01 3.45
N GLY A 54 2.94 21.49 2.22
CA GLY A 54 4.16 20.84 1.71
C GLY A 54 4.19 19.32 1.90
N ASP A 55 3.00 18.73 2.01
CA ASP A 55 2.68 17.30 1.86
C ASP A 55 3.63 16.59 0.86
N THR A 56 4.52 15.77 1.41
CA THR A 56 5.59 15.08 0.69
C THR A 56 5.49 13.60 0.94
N ASP A 57 4.63 12.94 0.15
CA ASP A 57 4.51 11.48 0.11
C ASP A 57 5.83 10.89 -0.38
N SER A 58 6.71 10.66 0.58
CA SER A 58 8.10 10.28 0.35
C SER A 58 8.20 8.76 0.32
N PRO A 59 8.74 8.15 -0.76
CA PRO A 59 8.98 6.73 -0.82
C PRO A 59 9.78 6.24 0.40
N SER A 60 9.27 5.24 1.11
CA SER A 60 9.89 4.71 2.33
C SER A 60 9.59 3.22 2.44
N PRO A 61 10.61 2.33 2.36
CA PRO A 61 10.41 0.90 2.49
C PRO A 61 9.67 0.54 3.79
N THR A 62 8.42 0.11 3.65
CA THR A 62 7.54 -0.21 4.77
C THR A 62 7.56 -1.71 5.04
N ARG A 63 7.50 -2.07 6.32
CA ARG A 63 7.62 -3.45 6.79
C ARG A 63 6.42 -3.84 7.64
N PHE A 64 6.17 -5.14 7.71
CA PHE A 64 5.36 -5.68 8.79
C PHE A 64 6.08 -5.50 10.13
N ASN A 65 5.38 -4.99 11.13
CA ASN A 65 5.88 -4.78 12.47
C ASN A 65 6.09 -6.16 13.15
N PRO A 66 7.31 -6.52 13.57
CA PRO A 66 7.58 -7.83 14.18
C PRO A 66 6.70 -8.12 15.39
N ARG A 67 6.21 -7.10 16.12
CA ARG A 67 5.28 -7.28 17.25
C ARG A 67 3.96 -7.96 16.87
N ASN A 68 3.59 -7.96 15.59
CA ASN A 68 2.37 -8.60 15.11
C ASN A 68 2.52 -10.12 14.95
N TYR A 69 3.76 -10.65 14.84
CA TYR A 69 4.02 -12.05 14.50
C TYR A 69 5.14 -12.75 15.30
N ALA A 70 5.98 -12.03 16.05
CA ALA A 70 7.17 -12.58 16.72
C ALA A 70 6.88 -13.71 17.72
N ASP A 71 5.71 -13.67 18.36
CA ASP A 71 5.24 -14.69 19.32
C ASP A 71 4.33 -15.75 18.66
N LEU A 72 4.13 -15.70 17.34
CA LEU A 72 3.20 -16.56 16.61
C LEU A 72 3.85 -17.73 15.87
N PHE A 73 5.19 -17.80 15.79
CA PHE A 73 5.87 -18.89 15.10
C PHE A 73 5.51 -20.26 15.66
N ARG A 74 5.28 -21.24 14.77
CA ARG A 74 5.20 -22.66 15.12
C ARG A 74 6.59 -23.19 15.53
N PRO A 75 6.69 -24.34 16.22
CA PRO A 75 7.96 -25.07 16.32
C PRO A 75 8.55 -25.32 14.92
N GLY A 76 9.77 -24.87 14.65
CA GLY A 76 10.39 -24.92 13.32
C GLY A 76 10.01 -23.75 12.38
N GLY A 77 9.05 -22.90 12.76
CA GLY A 77 8.55 -21.82 11.92
C GLY A 77 9.52 -20.64 11.78
N LYS A 78 10.41 -20.42 12.75
CA LYS A 78 11.44 -19.37 12.64
C LYS A 78 12.50 -19.73 11.61
N GLU A 79 12.82 -21.01 11.51
CA GLU A 79 13.79 -21.58 10.58
C GLU A 79 13.26 -21.57 9.15
N LEU A 80 11.94 -21.75 8.96
CA LEU A 80 11.26 -21.58 7.68
C LEU A 80 11.07 -20.12 7.26
N PHE A 81 11.02 -19.18 8.22
CA PHE A 81 10.85 -17.76 7.91
C PHE A 81 12.18 -17.03 7.74
N TYR A 82 13.19 -17.30 8.57
CA TYR A 82 14.48 -16.62 8.53
C TYR A 82 15.53 -17.49 7.85
N HIS A 83 15.47 -17.55 6.52
CA HIS A 83 16.48 -18.23 5.72
C HIS A 83 17.86 -17.58 5.95
N GLN A 84 18.92 -18.40 5.96
CA GLN A 84 20.29 -17.91 6.12
C GLN A 84 20.79 -17.33 4.80
N TRP A 85 21.49 -16.19 4.87
CA TRP A 85 22.16 -15.60 3.71
C TRP A 85 23.14 -16.59 3.07
N THR A 86 22.97 -16.85 1.77
CA THR A 86 23.71 -17.87 1.02
C THR A 86 24.89 -17.32 0.23
N GLY A 87 24.84 -16.04 -0.16
CA GLY A 87 25.72 -15.41 -1.13
C GLY A 87 25.20 -15.41 -2.58
N ASP A 88 24.13 -16.16 -2.90
CA ASP A 88 23.48 -16.07 -4.22
C ASP A 88 22.27 -15.13 -4.15
N LEU A 89 22.38 -13.99 -4.84
CA LEU A 89 21.31 -13.01 -4.94
C LEU A 89 20.02 -13.60 -5.53
N ARG A 90 20.05 -14.71 -6.28
CA ARG A 90 18.81 -15.36 -6.76
C ARG A 90 17.93 -15.94 -5.65
N HIS A 91 18.53 -16.24 -4.50
CA HIS A 91 17.84 -16.64 -3.28
C HIS A 91 17.75 -15.46 -2.33
N ASP A 92 18.90 -14.83 -2.07
CA ASP A 92 18.99 -13.85 -1.00
C ASP A 92 18.25 -12.55 -1.35
N ASP A 93 18.46 -11.99 -2.54
CA ASP A 93 17.84 -10.76 -3.02
C ASP A 93 17.45 -10.80 -4.51
N PRO A 94 16.35 -11.52 -4.86
CA PRO A 94 16.03 -11.79 -6.25
C PRO A 94 15.81 -10.51 -7.08
N GLN A 95 15.34 -9.44 -6.44
CA GLN A 95 15.08 -8.16 -7.11
C GLN A 95 16.38 -7.47 -7.58
N ALA A 96 17.52 -7.73 -6.93
CA ALA A 96 18.84 -7.21 -7.32
C ALA A 96 19.41 -7.89 -8.58
N VAL A 97 18.81 -8.99 -9.03
CA VAL A 97 19.10 -9.68 -10.30
C VAL A 97 17.87 -9.77 -11.20
N CYS A 98 16.96 -8.80 -11.04
CA CYS A 98 15.75 -8.61 -11.84
C CYS A 98 14.79 -9.82 -11.89
N LEU A 99 14.87 -10.70 -10.89
CA LEU A 99 13.84 -11.71 -10.65
C LEU A 99 12.63 -11.07 -9.94
N PRO A 100 11.45 -11.71 -10.00
CA PRO A 100 10.20 -11.15 -9.49
C PRO A 100 10.26 -10.76 -8.01
N VAL A 101 9.64 -9.64 -7.67
CA VAL A 101 9.56 -9.12 -6.28
C VAL A 101 8.69 -10.02 -5.40
N GLY A 102 7.62 -10.56 -5.98
CA GLY A 102 6.63 -11.39 -5.31
C GLY A 102 5.62 -10.64 -4.44
N PHE A 103 4.53 -11.30 -4.08
CA PHE A 103 3.48 -10.79 -3.20
C PHE A 103 3.56 -11.47 -1.82
N PRO A 104 3.50 -10.76 -0.69
CA PRO A 104 3.07 -9.36 -0.51
C PRO A 104 4.22 -8.32 -0.57
N ARG A 105 5.46 -8.69 -0.93
CA ARG A 105 6.58 -7.73 -0.96
C ARG A 105 6.33 -6.56 -1.92
N ILE A 106 5.75 -6.81 -3.09
CA ILE A 106 5.55 -5.79 -4.12
C ILE A 106 4.59 -4.66 -3.70
N ILE A 107 3.52 -4.96 -2.96
CA ILE A 107 2.59 -3.94 -2.46
C ILE A 107 3.21 -3.10 -1.33
N LEU A 108 4.26 -3.61 -0.68
CA LEU A 108 5.06 -2.90 0.33
C LEU A 108 6.38 -2.33 -0.24
N SER A 109 6.52 -2.27 -1.58
CA SER A 109 7.67 -1.66 -2.26
C SER A 109 7.45 -0.15 -2.48
N PRO A 110 8.48 0.70 -2.38
CA PRO A 110 8.38 2.17 -2.32
C PRO A 110 8.15 2.83 -3.69
N TYR A 111 7.12 2.38 -4.41
CA TYR A 111 6.79 2.81 -5.77
C TYR A 111 5.29 3.03 -5.92
N SER A 112 4.89 3.89 -6.85
CA SER A 112 3.47 4.18 -7.06
C SER A 112 2.73 2.97 -7.66
N GLN A 113 1.42 2.91 -7.45
CA GLN A 113 0.59 1.84 -8.02
C GLN A 113 -0.71 2.41 -8.58
N GLN A 114 -1.09 1.97 -9.78
CA GLN A 114 -2.33 2.39 -10.41
C GLN A 114 -3.39 1.31 -10.26
N TRP A 115 -4.47 1.65 -9.58
CA TRP A 115 -5.66 0.81 -9.45
C TRP A 115 -6.64 1.23 -10.54
N ILE A 116 -7.21 0.25 -11.24
CA ILE A 116 -8.15 0.45 -12.34
C ILE A 116 -9.34 -0.46 -12.08
N GLN A 117 -10.50 0.11 -11.74
CA GLN A 117 -11.71 -0.68 -11.53
C GLN A 117 -12.55 -0.74 -12.80
N THR A 118 -13.02 -1.95 -13.09
CA THR A 118 -14.00 -2.29 -14.12
C THR A 118 -15.20 -2.93 -13.44
N PRO A 119 -16.36 -3.11 -14.10
CA PRO A 119 -17.53 -3.70 -13.45
C PRO A 119 -17.35 -5.16 -13.01
N GLN A 120 -16.29 -5.86 -13.46
CA GLN A 120 -16.01 -7.26 -13.13
C GLN A 120 -14.65 -7.49 -12.45
N ASN A 121 -13.71 -6.54 -12.52
CA ASN A 121 -12.34 -6.72 -12.04
C ASN A 121 -11.76 -5.43 -11.47
N VAL A 122 -10.87 -5.55 -10.49
CA VAL A 122 -9.83 -4.56 -10.21
C VAL A 122 -8.53 -5.01 -10.89
N VAL A 123 -7.88 -4.11 -11.61
CA VAL A 123 -6.50 -4.31 -12.08
C VAL A 123 -5.60 -3.41 -11.26
N VAL A 124 -4.51 -3.98 -10.71
CA VAL A 124 -3.46 -3.23 -10.03
C VAL A 124 -2.22 -3.29 -10.92
N LEU A 125 -1.72 -2.13 -11.35
CA LEU A 125 -0.45 -1.97 -12.04
C LEU A 125 0.58 -1.44 -11.05
N TYR A 126 1.66 -2.18 -10.84
CA TYR A 126 2.77 -1.73 -10.01
C TYR A 126 3.79 -1.00 -10.88
N GLU A 127 4.18 0.22 -10.50
CA GLU A 127 5.31 0.90 -11.15
C GLU A 127 6.59 0.07 -10.99
N TYR A 128 6.78 -0.59 -9.85
CA TYR A 128 7.95 -1.44 -9.62
C TYR A 128 7.90 -2.72 -10.46
N MET A 129 8.93 -2.90 -11.29
CA MET A 129 9.13 -4.06 -12.17
C MET A 129 7.97 -4.40 -13.13
N HIS A 130 7.04 -3.46 -13.38
CA HIS A 130 5.90 -3.63 -14.28
C HIS A 130 5.00 -4.86 -14.02
N PHE A 131 4.96 -5.37 -12.80
CA PHE A 131 4.00 -6.42 -12.45
C PHE A 131 2.57 -5.86 -12.45
N PHE A 132 1.62 -6.77 -12.64
CA PHE A 132 0.21 -6.45 -12.50
C PHE A 132 -0.53 -7.59 -11.81
N ARG A 133 -1.69 -7.27 -11.23
CA ARG A 133 -2.71 -8.21 -10.77
C ARG A 133 -4.02 -7.92 -11.49
N VAL A 134 -4.72 -8.96 -11.93
CA VAL A 134 -6.12 -8.87 -12.36
C VAL A 134 -6.93 -9.64 -11.32
N ILE A 135 -7.89 -8.95 -10.70
CA ILE A 135 -8.60 -9.41 -9.52
C ILE A 135 -10.10 -9.39 -9.84
N PRO A 136 -10.72 -10.51 -10.25
CA PRO A 136 -12.17 -10.60 -10.45
C PRO A 136 -12.90 -10.26 -9.15
N THR A 137 -13.96 -9.43 -9.20
CA THR A 137 -14.63 -8.90 -8.00
C THR A 137 -15.95 -9.58 -7.64
N ASP A 138 -16.24 -10.73 -8.25
CA ASP A 138 -17.50 -11.47 -8.11
C ASP A 138 -17.52 -12.49 -6.95
N GLY A 139 -16.41 -12.62 -6.21
CA GLY A 139 -16.31 -13.53 -5.06
C GLY A 139 -16.39 -15.02 -5.45
N ARG A 140 -16.05 -15.37 -6.69
CA ARG A 140 -15.92 -16.77 -7.14
C ARG A 140 -14.94 -17.57 -6.25
N PRO A 141 -15.07 -18.90 -6.16
CA PRO A 141 -13.99 -19.71 -5.59
C PRO A 141 -12.73 -19.59 -6.47
N HIS A 142 -11.57 -19.68 -5.84
CA HIS A 142 -10.30 -19.94 -6.54
C HIS A 142 -10.35 -21.26 -7.29
N ASP A 143 -9.57 -21.36 -8.36
CA ASP A 143 -9.37 -22.63 -9.06
C ASP A 143 -8.68 -23.66 -8.15
N ARG A 144 -8.95 -24.94 -8.39
CA ARG A 144 -8.42 -26.03 -7.54
C ARG A 144 -7.01 -26.47 -7.93
N ASP A 145 -6.68 -26.34 -9.21
CA ASP A 145 -5.44 -26.82 -9.82
C ASP A 145 -4.57 -25.62 -10.25
N LEU A 146 -4.22 -24.77 -9.28
CA LEU A 146 -3.42 -23.56 -9.52
C LEU A 146 -1.94 -23.90 -9.77
N GLU A 147 -1.37 -23.34 -10.84
CA GLU A 147 0.09 -23.20 -10.93
C GLU A 147 0.53 -22.13 -9.91
N LEU A 148 1.49 -22.47 -9.05
CA LEU A 148 2.04 -21.49 -8.11
C LEU A 148 2.78 -20.39 -8.88
N THR A 149 2.51 -19.12 -8.58
CA THR A 149 3.20 -17.97 -9.18
C THR A 149 3.76 -17.02 -8.12
N TRP A 150 4.53 -16.00 -8.52
CA TRP A 150 5.05 -15.01 -7.58
C TRP A 150 4.00 -14.00 -7.10
N ILE A 151 2.88 -13.90 -7.82
CA ILE A 151 1.83 -12.90 -7.61
C ILE A 151 0.51 -13.54 -7.13
N GLY A 152 0.41 -14.87 -7.25
CA GLY A 152 -0.73 -15.67 -6.80
C GLY A 152 -1.93 -15.60 -7.74
N ASP A 153 -2.97 -16.33 -7.38
CA ASP A 153 -4.33 -16.16 -7.90
C ASP A 153 -5.14 -15.32 -6.91
N SER A 154 -5.86 -14.31 -7.39
CA SER A 154 -6.48 -13.28 -6.56
C SER A 154 -7.95 -13.10 -6.88
N VAL A 155 -8.85 -13.26 -5.89
CA VAL A 155 -10.29 -13.01 -6.04
C VAL A 155 -10.78 -11.97 -5.05
N GLY A 156 -11.43 -10.94 -5.59
CA GLY A 156 -12.09 -9.89 -4.84
C GLY A 156 -13.56 -10.17 -4.57
N LYS A 157 -14.07 -9.63 -3.46
CA LYS A 157 -15.50 -9.55 -3.13
C LYS A 157 -15.79 -8.27 -2.35
N TRP A 158 -17.04 -7.83 -2.34
CA TRP A 158 -17.46 -6.63 -1.61
C TRP A 158 -18.18 -6.97 -0.30
N GLU A 159 -17.60 -6.54 0.82
CA GLU A 159 -18.25 -6.55 2.13
C GLU A 159 -18.72 -5.13 2.47
N GLY A 160 -19.95 -4.82 2.01
CA GLY A 160 -20.48 -3.45 2.02
C GLY A 160 -19.64 -2.55 1.10
N ASP A 161 -18.94 -1.59 1.73
CA ASP A 161 -18.00 -0.64 1.13
C ASP A 161 -16.53 -1.06 1.25
N THR A 162 -16.24 -2.25 1.82
CA THR A 162 -14.88 -2.80 1.88
C THR A 162 -14.66 -3.74 0.70
N LEU A 163 -13.61 -3.50 -0.09
CA LEU A 163 -13.12 -4.48 -1.04
C LEU A 163 -12.24 -5.47 -0.27
N VAL A 164 -12.63 -6.74 -0.26
CA VAL A 164 -11.86 -7.83 0.35
C VAL A 164 -11.24 -8.64 -0.79
N ILE A 165 -9.93 -8.83 -0.76
CA ILE A 165 -9.20 -9.58 -1.78
C ILE A 165 -8.57 -10.78 -1.10
N ASP A 166 -8.87 -11.96 -1.61
CA ASP A 166 -8.36 -13.25 -1.18
C ASP A 166 -7.27 -13.68 -2.18
N THR A 167 -6.11 -14.16 -1.70
CA THR A 167 -4.98 -14.51 -2.58
C THR A 167 -4.22 -15.73 -2.09
N ILE A 168 -4.15 -16.74 -2.95
CA ILE A 168 -3.48 -18.03 -2.73
C ILE A 168 -2.61 -18.38 -3.95
N GLY A 169 -2.04 -19.59 -4.00
CA GLY A 169 -1.26 -20.04 -5.16
C GLY A 169 0.07 -19.31 -5.31
N LEU A 170 0.67 -18.89 -4.20
CA LEU A 170 1.96 -18.22 -4.17
C LEU A 170 3.10 -19.26 -4.13
N LYS A 171 4.20 -19.03 -4.84
CA LYS A 171 5.44 -19.79 -4.65
C LYS A 171 6.14 -19.36 -3.36
N GLU A 172 6.85 -20.28 -2.71
CA GLU A 172 7.78 -19.94 -1.62
C GLU A 172 8.83 -18.91 -2.11
N TRP A 173 8.92 -17.77 -1.43
CA TRP A 173 9.70 -16.61 -1.90
C TRP A 173 10.07 -15.65 -0.76
N PRO A 174 11.05 -14.73 -0.96
CA PRO A 174 11.32 -13.68 0.00
C PRO A 174 10.09 -12.86 0.34
N PHE A 175 9.78 -12.86 1.63
CA PHE A 175 8.65 -12.16 2.21
C PHE A 175 8.88 -10.65 2.26
N ALA A 176 7.82 -9.91 2.56
CA ALA A 176 7.89 -8.48 2.79
C ALA A 176 8.80 -8.17 3.99
N GLY A 177 9.95 -7.60 3.70
CA GLY A 177 11.02 -7.39 4.64
C GLY A 177 12.11 -6.53 4.02
N ASP A 178 13.24 -6.47 4.70
CA ASP A 178 14.34 -5.57 4.34
C ASP A 178 14.88 -5.81 2.93
N GLU A 179 15.66 -4.84 2.46
CA GLU A 179 16.67 -5.19 1.46
C GLU A 179 17.62 -6.21 2.09
N PRO A 180 17.69 -7.41 1.53
CA PRO A 180 18.37 -8.53 2.15
C PRO A 180 19.82 -8.17 2.53
N GLY A 181 20.19 -8.45 3.78
CA GLY A 181 21.57 -8.28 4.26
C GLY A 181 21.93 -6.92 4.88
N ARG A 182 20.96 -6.02 5.16
CA ARG A 182 21.11 -5.03 6.25
C ARG A 182 21.05 -5.75 7.60
N GLU A 183 22.01 -5.48 8.49
CA GLU A 183 22.24 -6.21 9.73
C GLU A 183 20.97 -6.39 10.59
N GLU A 184 20.49 -7.63 10.72
CA GLU A 184 19.61 -7.99 11.82
C GLU A 184 20.41 -8.08 13.14
N SER A 185 19.71 -7.89 14.27
CA SER A 185 20.32 -7.85 15.61
C SER A 185 21.11 -9.12 15.91
N GLY A 186 22.44 -8.99 16.04
CA GLY A 186 23.35 -10.11 16.32
C GLY A 186 24.33 -10.43 15.17
N GLY A 187 24.25 -9.72 14.03
CA GLY A 187 25.24 -9.82 12.96
C GLY A 187 25.08 -11.03 12.02
N VAL A 188 24.01 -11.81 12.19
CA VAL A 188 23.60 -12.85 11.24
C VAL A 188 22.76 -12.20 10.16
N LYS A 189 23.11 -12.41 8.88
CA LYS A 189 22.28 -11.99 7.75
C LYS A 189 21.25 -13.07 7.46
N THR A 190 19.98 -12.69 7.55
CA THR A 190 18.82 -13.53 7.26
C THR A 190 18.01 -12.92 6.12
N VAL A 191 17.14 -13.71 5.53
CA VAL A 191 16.16 -13.28 4.54
C VAL A 191 14.79 -13.81 4.98
N PRO A 192 13.82 -12.92 5.29
CA PRO A 192 12.44 -13.33 5.53
C PRO A 192 11.86 -14.05 4.32
N TYR A 193 11.23 -15.20 4.52
CA TYR A 193 10.57 -16.03 3.51
C TYR A 193 9.14 -16.35 3.95
N HIS A 194 8.24 -16.53 2.97
CA HIS A 194 6.95 -17.16 3.18
C HIS A 194 6.92 -18.47 2.41
N SER A 195 6.11 -19.43 2.87
CA SER A 195 5.96 -20.70 2.17
C SER A 195 4.98 -20.61 1.00
N ASP A 196 4.91 -21.70 0.24
CA ASP A 196 3.87 -22.00 -0.75
C ASP A 196 2.46 -22.21 -0.14
N ALA A 197 2.35 -22.29 1.18
CA ALA A 197 1.07 -22.36 1.90
C ALA A 197 0.54 -20.97 2.31
N LEU A 198 1.21 -19.89 1.91
CA LEU A 198 0.78 -18.53 2.21
C LEU A 198 -0.58 -18.21 1.57
N HIS A 199 -1.51 -17.81 2.42
CA HIS A 199 -2.79 -17.19 2.10
C HIS A 199 -2.76 -15.74 2.58
N VAL A 200 -3.05 -14.79 1.69
CA VAL A 200 -3.12 -13.36 2.01
C VAL A 200 -4.55 -12.87 1.85
N ILE A 201 -5.07 -12.20 2.89
CA ILE A 201 -6.37 -11.54 2.84
C ILE A 201 -6.18 -10.04 3.00
N GLU A 202 -6.52 -9.29 1.95
CA GLU A 202 -6.52 -7.84 1.95
C GLU A 202 -7.92 -7.31 2.28
N ARG A 203 -7.99 -6.15 2.93
CA ARG A 203 -9.21 -5.38 3.13
C ARG A 203 -8.92 -3.91 2.87
N LEU A 204 -9.45 -3.38 1.76
CA LEU A 204 -9.30 -1.99 1.36
C LEU A 204 -10.61 -1.22 1.60
N ARG A 205 -10.54 -0.13 2.36
CA ARG A 205 -11.68 0.70 2.73
C ARG A 205 -11.29 2.17 2.81
N TYR A 206 -12.02 3.04 2.11
CA TYR A 206 -11.86 4.50 2.26
C TYR A 206 -12.07 4.96 3.71
N THR A 207 -11.18 5.84 4.18
CA THR A 207 -11.29 6.56 5.47
C THR A 207 -11.71 8.02 5.27
N ASP A 208 -11.37 8.62 4.13
CA ASP A 208 -11.86 9.92 3.67
C ASP A 208 -11.99 9.94 2.12
N ALA A 209 -12.04 11.11 1.49
CA ALA A 209 -12.16 11.27 0.03
C ALA A 209 -10.98 10.71 -0.79
N THR A 210 -9.80 10.68 -0.16
CA THR A 210 -8.49 10.49 -0.79
C THR A 210 -7.62 9.46 -0.06
N THR A 211 -7.95 9.09 1.18
CA THR A 211 -7.22 8.13 1.99
C THR A 211 -8.00 6.83 2.12
N ALA A 212 -7.31 5.70 2.05
CA ALA A 212 -7.84 4.39 2.35
C ALA A 212 -7.02 3.69 3.43
N ALA A 213 -7.72 2.99 4.33
CA ALA A 213 -7.14 1.96 5.18
C ALA A 213 -7.00 0.68 4.34
N TYR A 214 -5.81 0.10 4.38
CA TYR A 214 -5.47 -1.13 3.67
C TYR A 214 -4.90 -2.13 4.68
N GLN A 215 -5.74 -3.05 5.13
CA GLN A 215 -5.35 -4.11 6.06
C GLN A 215 -4.91 -5.34 5.27
N ILE A 216 -3.70 -5.82 5.53
CA ILE A 216 -3.19 -7.09 5.02
C ILE A 216 -3.18 -8.09 6.17
N THR A 217 -3.74 -9.26 5.95
CA THR A 217 -3.68 -10.43 6.84
C THR A 217 -2.83 -11.51 6.19
N ILE A 218 -1.90 -12.05 6.97
CA ILE A 218 -1.00 -13.13 6.60
C ILE A 218 -1.44 -14.39 7.34
N ASP A 219 -1.86 -15.41 6.60
CA ASP A 219 -2.05 -16.77 7.09
C ASP A 219 -1.07 -17.70 6.38
N ASP A 220 0.01 -18.06 7.07
CA ASP A 220 0.92 -19.12 6.62
C ASP A 220 0.91 -20.21 7.69
N PRO A 221 0.18 -21.33 7.49
CA PRO A 221 0.09 -22.40 8.48
C PRO A 221 1.32 -23.31 8.53
N LYS A 222 2.34 -23.13 7.68
CA LYS A 222 3.65 -23.77 7.87
C LYS A 222 4.49 -22.98 8.88
N ILE A 223 4.39 -21.65 8.84
CA ILE A 223 5.22 -20.73 9.65
C ILE A 223 4.54 -20.31 10.96
N PHE A 224 3.27 -19.89 10.93
CA PHE A 224 2.57 -19.25 12.04
C PHE A 224 1.43 -20.11 12.63
N THR A 225 1.28 -20.04 13.95
CA THR A 225 0.25 -20.76 14.73
C THR A 225 -1.18 -20.29 14.43
N LYS A 226 -1.34 -19.05 13.98
CA LYS A 226 -2.60 -18.42 13.58
C LYS A 226 -2.32 -17.24 12.62
N PRO A 227 -3.33 -16.77 11.86
CA PRO A 227 -3.21 -15.55 11.06
C PRO A 227 -2.88 -14.32 11.92
N TRP A 228 -2.25 -13.34 11.30
CA TRP A 228 -1.99 -12.03 11.88
C TRP A 228 -2.13 -10.92 10.84
N SER A 229 -2.47 -9.71 11.28
CA SER A 229 -2.82 -8.60 10.39
C SER A 229 -2.06 -7.32 10.71
N GLN A 230 -1.89 -6.46 9.71
CA GLN A 230 -1.44 -5.09 9.86
C GLN A 230 -2.26 -4.16 8.97
N GLU A 231 -2.66 -3.02 9.52
CA GLU A 231 -3.27 -1.94 8.75
C GLU A 231 -2.20 -0.95 8.28
N PHE A 232 -2.27 -0.59 7.01
CA PHE A 232 -1.49 0.45 6.37
C PHE A 232 -2.42 1.56 5.87
N GLN A 233 -1.85 2.72 5.63
CA GLN A 233 -2.53 3.79 4.92
C GLN A 233 -2.15 3.74 3.43
N MET A 234 -3.10 4.11 2.58
CA MET A 234 -2.87 4.42 1.17
C MET A 234 -3.49 5.77 0.85
N LYS A 235 -2.90 6.51 -0.08
CA LYS A 235 -3.35 7.86 -0.44
C LYS A 235 -3.42 8.06 -1.95
N LEU A 236 -4.51 8.65 -2.42
CA LEU A 236 -4.83 8.86 -3.83
C LEU A 236 -4.18 10.16 -4.33
N HIS A 237 -3.46 10.07 -5.45
CA HIS A 237 -2.82 11.20 -6.12
C HIS A 237 -3.38 11.37 -7.54
N PRO A 238 -4.43 12.19 -7.73
CA PRO A 238 -5.07 12.38 -9.04
C PRO A 238 -4.17 12.99 -10.14
N THR A 239 -3.05 13.61 -9.75
CA THR A 239 -2.06 14.21 -10.66
C THR A 239 -0.87 13.31 -10.96
N TRP A 240 -0.69 12.22 -10.21
CA TRP A 240 0.41 11.28 -10.44
C TRP A 240 0.12 10.34 -11.61
N LYS A 241 1.19 9.78 -12.17
CA LYS A 241 1.17 8.72 -13.16
C LYS A 241 2.22 7.68 -12.76
N ILE A 242 1.96 6.41 -13.05
CA ILE A 242 3.02 5.40 -13.03
C ILE A 242 3.98 5.66 -14.19
N PHE A 243 5.27 5.45 -13.95
CA PHE A 243 6.32 5.56 -14.95
C PHE A 243 6.84 4.18 -15.38
N GLU A 244 7.61 4.16 -16.46
CA GLU A 244 8.38 3.00 -16.86
C GLU A 244 9.48 2.69 -15.82
N PHE A 245 9.56 1.43 -15.37
CA PHE A 245 10.64 0.91 -14.53
C PHE A 245 11.44 -0.18 -15.25
N VAL A 246 12.67 0.13 -15.62
CA VAL A 246 13.64 -0.85 -16.14
C VAL A 246 14.57 -1.23 -15.00
N CYS A 247 14.60 -2.50 -14.60
CA CYS A 247 15.43 -2.97 -13.49
C CYS A 247 16.93 -2.72 -13.73
N GLU A 248 17.41 -2.96 -14.95
CA GLU A 248 18.80 -2.79 -15.37
C GLU A 248 19.23 -1.32 -15.57
N GLU A 249 18.30 -0.38 -15.79
CA GLU A 249 18.62 1.01 -16.21
C GLU A 249 18.02 2.11 -15.32
N ASN A 250 16.98 1.82 -14.54
CA ASN A 250 16.15 2.81 -13.83
C ASN A 250 15.91 2.40 -12.36
N ASN A 251 16.93 1.83 -11.71
CA ASN A 251 16.89 1.53 -10.28
C ASN A 251 17.01 2.81 -9.43
N ARG A 252 15.92 3.60 -9.40
CA ARG A 252 15.83 4.93 -8.75
C ARG A 252 16.13 4.92 -7.24
N CYS A 253 16.07 3.75 -6.60
CA CYS A 253 16.49 3.55 -5.22
C CYS A 253 17.43 2.33 -5.12
N GLU A 254 18.55 2.37 -5.85
CA GLU A 254 19.56 1.30 -5.84
C GLU A 254 19.99 0.95 -4.41
N ALA A 255 19.73 -0.29 -3.98
CA ALA A 255 19.96 -0.77 -2.62
C ALA A 255 19.48 0.26 -1.57
N GLY A 256 18.22 0.69 -1.71
CA GLY A 256 17.45 1.40 -0.70
C GLY A 256 17.87 2.86 -0.52
N LYS A 257 18.75 3.35 -1.40
CA LYS A 257 19.32 4.70 -1.36
C LYS A 257 18.58 5.63 -2.32
N CYS A 258 17.33 5.91 -2.01
CA CYS A 258 16.58 6.97 -2.71
C CYS A 258 17.22 8.34 -2.48
N ARG A 259 17.28 9.20 -3.51
CA ARG A 259 17.70 10.61 -3.41
C ARG A 259 16.47 11.51 -3.60
N ASP A 260 16.58 12.79 -3.24
CA ASP A 260 15.49 13.78 -3.43
C ASP A 260 15.05 13.95 -4.91
N ALA A 261 15.92 13.60 -5.86
CA ALA A 261 15.63 13.60 -7.30
C ALA A 261 14.77 12.41 -7.74
N ASP A 262 14.71 11.35 -6.93
CA ASP A 262 13.95 10.12 -7.19
C ASP A 262 12.53 10.17 -6.61
N VAL A 263 12.22 11.22 -5.84
CA VAL A 263 10.88 11.53 -5.31
C VAL A 263 9.96 11.95 -6.46
N GLN A 264 8.79 11.30 -6.56
CA GLN A 264 7.73 11.65 -7.51
C GLN A 264 7.21 13.07 -7.22
N LYS A 265 7.09 13.91 -8.26
CA LYS A 265 6.65 15.32 -8.19
C LYS A 265 5.37 15.53 -8.99
#